data_AF-A0AAW4PQV3-F1
#
_entry.id   AF-A0AAW4PQV3-F1
#
_cell.length_a   1.000
_cell.length_b   1.000
_cell.length_c   1.000
_cell.angle_alpha   90.00
_cell.angle_beta   90.00
_cell.angle_gamma   90.00
#
_symmetry.space_group_name_H-M   'P 1'
#
loop_
_entity.id
_entity.type
_entity.pdbx_description
1 polymer ?
#
loop_
_entity_poly.entity_id
_entity_poly.type
_entity_poly.pdbx_seq_one_letter_code
_entity_poly.pdbx_strand_id
1 'polypeptide(L)'
;MADTSPGVEDPMNDDSVAESEEFDNLRGILADGVVGAAGGLVGTAMMSVVFLIAQSLGAFSLSDFAILTELVGLTGYVPEVLFGYVMFLGGGMFPWPLLFASLKEYLPGQSDPISGAFFGAAMWTGFVLAFYTGQSGLALVLYAVLTLAAHVVYGIGLGAVFNYFATRPDSIV
;
A
#
# COMPACT_ATOMS: atom_id res chain seq x y z
N MET A 1 -42.80 32.20 48.15
CA MET A 1 -43.22 30.96 47.48
C MET A 1 -42.17 30.64 46.46
N ALA A 2 -41.60 29.43 46.52
CA ALA A 2 -40.61 28.96 45.57
C ALA A 2 -41.27 28.72 44.22
N ASP A 3 -40.61 29.16 43.14
CA ASP A 3 -40.95 28.76 41.78
C ASP A 3 -39.81 27.87 41.28
N THR A 4 -40.08 26.57 41.23
CA THR A 4 -39.19 25.54 40.70
C THR A 4 -39.63 25.24 39.28
N SER A 5 -38.99 25.86 38.29
CA SER A 5 -39.10 25.40 36.90
C SER A 5 -38.02 24.35 36.64
N PRO A 6 -38.36 23.14 36.15
CA PRO A 6 -37.42 22.08 35.86
C PRO A 6 -36.67 22.46 34.58
N GLY A 7 -35.35 22.61 34.67
CA GLY A 7 -34.50 22.66 33.49
C GLY A 7 -34.63 21.32 32.77
N VAL A 8 -35.41 21.31 31.70
CA VAL A 8 -35.44 20.22 30.73
C VAL A 8 -34.02 20.05 30.21
N GLU A 9 -33.42 18.90 30.51
CA GLU A 9 -32.23 18.40 29.82
C GLU A 9 -32.55 18.42 28.33
N ASP A 10 -31.86 19.27 27.58
CA ASP A 10 -32.01 19.36 26.13
C ASP A 10 -31.17 18.23 25.50
N PRO A 11 -31.79 17.17 24.92
CA PRO A 11 -31.05 16.07 24.30
C PRO A 11 -30.47 16.47 22.93
N MET A 12 -30.60 17.73 22.51
CA MET A 12 -30.25 18.20 21.16
C MET A 12 -28.75 18.40 20.88
N ASN A 13 -27.84 17.91 21.73
CA ASN A 13 -26.41 18.19 21.57
C ASN A 13 -25.49 16.95 21.65
N ASP A 14 -26.04 15.75 21.78
CA ASP A 14 -25.23 14.51 21.79
C ASP A 14 -25.14 13.92 20.37
N ASP A 15 -26.26 13.87 19.65
CA ASP A 15 -26.31 13.35 18.28
C ASP A 15 -25.49 14.19 17.29
N SER A 16 -25.49 15.52 17.40
CA SER A 16 -24.72 16.39 16.50
C SER A 16 -23.21 16.32 16.74
N VAL A 17 -22.79 16.06 17.98
CA VAL A 17 -21.37 15.91 18.34
C VAL A 17 -20.89 14.53 17.90
N ALA A 18 -21.68 13.48 18.17
CA ALA A 18 -21.41 12.12 17.70
C ALA A 18 -21.33 12.04 16.16
N GLU A 19 -22.28 12.68 15.46
CA GLU A 19 -22.22 12.77 14.00
C GLU A 19 -20.97 13.53 13.54
N SER A 20 -20.61 14.65 14.18
CA SER A 20 -19.41 15.42 13.79
C SER A 20 -18.11 14.64 13.97
N GLU A 21 -17.96 13.89 15.07
CA GLU A 21 -16.80 13.02 15.28
C GLU A 21 -16.79 11.86 14.30
N GLU A 22 -17.94 11.25 14.00
CA GLU A 22 -18.03 10.20 12.97
C GLU A 22 -17.67 10.73 11.58
N PHE A 23 -18.15 11.91 11.19
CA PHE A 23 -17.80 12.55 9.92
C PHE A 23 -16.32 12.93 9.85
N ASP A 24 -15.72 13.41 10.93
CA ASP A 24 -14.30 13.73 10.99
C ASP A 24 -13.43 12.45 10.93
N ASN A 25 -13.85 11.38 11.61
CA ASN A 25 -13.21 10.07 11.52
C ASN A 25 -13.30 9.48 10.10
N LEU A 26 -14.46 9.54 9.46
CA LEU A 26 -14.66 9.07 8.08
C LEU A 26 -13.80 9.87 7.09
N ARG A 27 -13.71 11.19 7.26
CA ARG A 27 -12.84 12.05 6.44
C ARG A 27 -11.36 11.75 6.65
N GLY A 28 -10.94 11.52 7.89
CA GLY A 28 -9.58 11.09 8.23
C GLY A 28 -9.21 9.78 7.55
N ILE A 29 -10.09 8.78 7.64
CA ILE A 29 -9.91 7.47 6.97
C ILE A 29 -9.83 7.64 5.45
N LEU A 30 -10.66 8.50 4.85
CA LEU A 30 -10.61 8.76 3.41
C LEU A 30 -9.31 9.44 2.99
N ALA A 31 -8.85 10.42 3.77
CA ALA A 31 -7.60 11.13 3.54
C ALA A 31 -6.40 10.18 3.63
N ASP A 32 -6.37 9.32 4.66
CA ASP A 32 -5.35 8.28 4.83
C ASP A 32 -5.39 7.26 3.69
N GLY A 33 -6.59 6.92 3.20
CA GLY A 33 -6.77 6.08 2.02
C GLY A 33 -6.21 6.72 0.74
N VAL A 34 -6.39 8.02 0.54
CA VAL A 34 -5.83 8.77 -0.61
C VAL A 34 -4.31 8.87 -0.51
N VAL A 35 -3.77 9.15 0.67
CA VAL A 35 -2.33 9.17 0.92
C VAL A 35 -1.72 7.79 0.68
N GLY A 36 -2.39 6.74 1.15
CA GLY A 36 -2.04 5.35 0.88
C GLY A 36 -2.02 5.05 -0.61
N ALA A 37 -3.07 5.41 -1.34
CA ALA A 37 -3.16 5.19 -2.78
C ALA A 37 -2.09 5.96 -3.57
N ALA A 38 -1.79 7.21 -3.19
CA ALA A 38 -0.72 7.99 -3.80
C ALA A 38 0.67 7.39 -3.52
N GLY A 39 0.91 6.98 -2.28
CA GLY A 39 2.16 6.30 -1.88
C GLY A 39 2.35 4.96 -2.58
N GLY A 40 1.28 4.17 -2.65
CA GLY A 40 1.24 2.92 -3.39
C GLY A 40 1.47 3.11 -4.88
N LEU A 41 0.85 4.12 -5.50
CA LEU A 41 1.07 4.45 -6.91
C LEU A 41 2.54 4.80 -7.18
N VAL A 42 3.13 5.67 -6.35
CA VAL A 42 4.55 6.05 -6.49
C VAL A 42 5.45 4.83 -6.30
N GLY A 43 5.23 4.05 -5.25
CA GLY A 43 5.98 2.83 -4.97
C GLY A 43 5.88 1.83 -6.13
N THR A 44 4.67 1.56 -6.63
CA THR A 44 4.42 0.61 -7.73
C THR A 44 5.01 1.10 -9.05
N ALA A 45 4.95 2.40 -9.34
CA ALA A 45 5.59 2.97 -10.52
C ALA A 45 7.11 2.77 -10.46
N MET A 46 7.75 3.07 -9.33
CA MET A 46 9.19 2.86 -9.16
C MET A 46 9.56 1.37 -9.23
N MET A 47 8.77 0.49 -8.60
CA MET A 47 8.95 -0.97 -8.66
C MET A 47 8.84 -1.51 -10.09
N SER A 48 7.90 -0.98 -10.87
CA SER A 48 7.71 -1.36 -12.27
C SER A 48 8.94 -1.04 -13.12
N VAL A 49 9.61 0.09 -12.85
CA VAL A 49 10.89 0.41 -13.52
C VAL A 49 11.95 -0.65 -13.22
N VAL A 50 12.05 -1.10 -11.96
CA VAL A 50 13.01 -2.16 -11.60
C VAL A 50 12.65 -3.50 -12.26
N PHE A 51 11.37 -3.84 -12.36
CA PHE A 51 10.95 -5.04 -13.10
C PHE A 51 11.21 -4.97 -14.60
N LEU A 52 11.11 -3.79 -15.22
CA LEU A 52 11.51 -3.62 -16.61
C LEU A 52 13.03 -3.85 -16.80
N ILE A 53 13.85 -3.43 -15.83
CA ILE A 53 15.29 -3.73 -15.81
C ILE A 53 15.51 -5.24 -15.61
N ALA A 54 14.79 -5.88 -14.69
CA ALA A 54 14.88 -7.32 -14.48
C ALA A 54 14.51 -8.10 -15.75
N GLN A 55 13.49 -7.66 -16.47
CA GLN A 55 13.09 -8.25 -17.74
C GLN A 55 14.14 -8.10 -18.82
N SER A 56 14.76 -6.92 -18.96
CA SER A 56 15.81 -6.72 -19.96
C SER A 56 17.06 -7.57 -19.71
N LEU A 57 17.30 -7.95 -18.44
CA LEU A 57 18.37 -8.85 -18.02
C LEU A 57 17.96 -10.34 -18.02
N GLY A 58 16.72 -10.67 -18.41
CA GLY A 58 16.20 -12.04 -18.42
C GLY A 58 15.98 -12.64 -17.02
N ALA A 59 15.93 -11.81 -15.98
CA ALA A 59 15.78 -12.22 -14.59
C ALA A 59 14.31 -12.36 -14.16
N PHE A 60 13.37 -11.74 -14.88
CA PHE A 60 11.94 -11.77 -14.60
C PHE A 60 11.15 -11.62 -15.90
N SER A 61 9.97 -12.25 -16.02
CA SER A 61 9.11 -12.02 -17.18
C SER A 61 7.82 -11.32 -16.76
N LEU A 62 7.41 -10.28 -17.49
CA LEU A 62 6.09 -9.67 -17.25
C LEU A 62 4.93 -10.63 -17.54
N SER A 63 5.16 -11.70 -18.31
CA SER A 63 4.16 -12.78 -18.46
C SER A 63 3.85 -13.48 -17.15
N ASP A 64 4.78 -13.46 -16.19
CA ASP A 64 4.65 -14.13 -14.90
C ASP A 64 3.55 -13.47 -14.05
N PHE A 65 3.06 -12.28 -14.40
CA PHE A 65 1.86 -11.71 -13.78
C PHE A 65 0.61 -12.59 -13.97
N ALA A 66 0.57 -13.48 -14.97
CA ALA A 66 -0.49 -14.48 -15.09
C ALA A 66 -0.63 -15.37 -13.84
N ILE A 67 0.44 -15.58 -13.08
CA ILE A 67 0.43 -16.33 -11.80
C ILE A 67 -0.59 -15.72 -10.82
N LEU A 68 -0.76 -14.40 -10.81
CA LEU A 68 -1.77 -13.77 -9.97
C LEU A 68 -3.19 -14.15 -10.40
N THR A 69 -3.45 -14.18 -11.71
CA THR A 69 -4.74 -14.62 -12.24
C THR A 69 -5.02 -16.09 -11.91
N GLU A 70 -3.99 -16.93 -11.97
CA GLU A 70 -4.07 -18.33 -11.55
C GLU A 70 -4.40 -18.45 -10.07
N LEU A 71 -3.75 -17.65 -9.21
CA LEU A 71 -3.96 -17.66 -7.75
C LEU A 71 -5.41 -17.38 -7.36
N VAL A 72 -6.11 -16.53 -8.13
CA VAL A 72 -7.53 -16.21 -7.89
C VAL A 72 -8.50 -17.10 -8.68
N GLY A 73 -8.00 -18.09 -9.42
CA GLY A 73 -8.80 -19.08 -10.13
C GLY A 73 -9.52 -18.57 -11.37
N LEU A 74 -9.01 -17.50 -12.01
CA LEU A 74 -9.64 -16.88 -13.19
C LEU A 74 -8.96 -17.24 -14.53
N THR A 75 -8.03 -18.19 -14.52
CA THR A 75 -7.38 -18.75 -15.71
C THR A 75 -8.42 -19.18 -16.75
N GLY A 76 -8.21 -18.79 -18.01
CA GLY A 76 -9.14 -19.07 -19.12
C GLY A 76 -10.44 -18.24 -19.18
N TYR A 77 -10.76 -17.44 -18.15
CA TYR A 77 -11.95 -16.56 -18.15
C TYR A 77 -11.63 -15.10 -18.52
N VAL A 78 -10.40 -14.68 -18.28
CA VAL A 78 -9.91 -13.31 -18.52
C VAL A 78 -8.54 -13.35 -19.22
N PRO A 79 -8.09 -12.26 -19.87
CA PRO A 79 -6.72 -12.18 -20.37
C PRO A 79 -5.72 -12.21 -19.20
N GLU A 80 -5.08 -13.35 -19.00
CA GLU A 80 -4.40 -13.69 -17.72
C GLU A 80 -3.28 -12.73 -17.33
N VAL A 81 -2.42 -12.36 -18.27
CA VAL A 81 -1.31 -11.43 -18.01
C VAL A 81 -1.84 -10.04 -17.66
N LEU A 82 -2.83 -9.55 -18.42
CA LEU A 82 -3.41 -8.22 -18.21
C LEU A 82 -4.15 -8.15 -16.88
N PHE A 83 -4.98 -9.14 -16.58
CA PHE A 83 -5.73 -9.18 -15.33
C PHE A 83 -4.79 -9.28 -14.12
N GLY A 84 -3.76 -10.14 -14.22
CA GLY A 84 -2.74 -10.27 -13.19
C GLY A 84 -1.96 -8.98 -12.99
N TYR A 85 -1.60 -8.29 -14.07
CA TYR A 85 -0.96 -6.97 -13.99
C TYR A 85 -1.86 -5.92 -13.32
N VAL A 86 -3.15 -5.89 -13.63
CA VAL A 86 -4.11 -5.00 -12.96
C VAL A 86 -4.23 -5.34 -11.47
N MET A 87 -4.23 -6.61 -11.09
CA MET A 87 -4.20 -7.01 -9.69
C MET A 87 -2.89 -6.61 -9.00
N PHE A 88 -1.75 -6.71 -9.68
CA PHE A 88 -0.48 -6.21 -9.15
C PHE A 88 -0.55 -4.70 -8.88
N LEU A 89 -1.09 -3.91 -9.81
CA LEU A 89 -1.29 -2.47 -9.61
C LEU A 89 -2.25 -2.18 -8.46
N GLY A 90 -3.42 -2.83 -8.44
CA GLY A 90 -4.41 -2.66 -7.38
C GLY A 90 -3.87 -3.08 -6.01
N GLY A 91 -3.16 -4.20 -5.95
CA GLY A 91 -2.46 -4.69 -4.76
C GLY A 91 -1.43 -3.67 -4.25
N GLY A 92 -0.60 -3.15 -5.16
CA GLY A 92 0.40 -2.13 -4.87
C GLY A 92 -0.19 -0.79 -4.42
N MET A 93 -1.42 -0.48 -4.81
CA MET A 93 -2.05 0.80 -4.52
C MET A 93 -2.96 0.81 -3.29
N PHE A 94 -3.62 -0.30 -2.95
CA PHE A 94 -4.61 -0.30 -1.85
C PHE A 94 -4.27 -1.24 -0.70
N PRO A 95 -4.23 -2.58 -0.86
CA PRO A 95 -3.97 -3.47 0.27
C PRO A 95 -2.62 -3.20 0.96
N TRP A 96 -1.54 -3.09 0.20
CA TRP A 96 -0.20 -2.96 0.79
C TRP A 96 0.03 -1.59 1.46
N PRO A 97 -0.38 -0.45 0.88
CA PRO A 97 -0.29 0.84 1.58
C PRO A 97 -1.12 0.93 2.86
N LEU A 98 -2.32 0.36 2.86
CA LEU A 98 -3.16 0.31 4.08
C LEU A 98 -2.50 -0.54 5.17
N LEU A 99 -1.95 -1.70 4.78
CA LEU A 99 -1.21 -2.55 5.72
C LEU A 99 0.02 -1.82 6.25
N PHE A 100 0.77 -1.10 5.40
CA PHE A 100 1.89 -0.29 5.83
C PHE A 100 1.46 0.79 6.83
N ALA A 101 0.38 1.51 6.55
CA ALA A 101 -0.15 2.52 7.46
C ALA A 101 -0.44 1.95 8.86
N SER A 102 -0.99 0.72 8.93
CA SER A 102 -1.25 0.05 10.22
C SER A 102 -0.01 -0.50 10.95
N LEU A 103 1.08 -0.77 10.21
CA LEU A 103 2.25 -1.45 10.77
C LEU A 103 3.46 -0.52 10.95
N LYS A 104 3.49 0.65 10.32
CA LYS A 104 4.69 1.49 10.20
C LYS A 104 5.31 1.87 11.55
N GLU A 105 4.50 2.02 12.60
CA GLU A 105 4.95 2.34 13.97
C GLU A 105 5.71 1.19 14.64
N TYR A 106 5.47 -0.05 14.22
CA TYR A 106 6.13 -1.25 14.75
C TYR A 106 7.36 -1.67 13.94
N LEU A 107 7.55 -1.08 12.76
CA LEU A 107 8.64 -1.44 11.87
C LEU A 107 9.96 -0.75 12.28
N PRO A 108 11.11 -1.39 12.04
CA PRO A 108 12.41 -0.76 12.29
C PRO A 108 12.60 0.47 11.42
N GLY A 109 13.03 1.58 12.03
CA GLY A 109 13.36 2.81 11.31
C GLY A 109 13.06 4.06 12.13
N GLN A 110 13.82 5.13 11.90
CA GLN A 110 13.54 6.45 12.50
C GLN A 110 12.72 7.35 11.57
N SER A 111 12.40 6.88 10.36
CA SER A 111 11.62 7.63 9.37
C SER A 111 10.79 6.69 8.51
N ASP A 112 9.63 7.14 8.05
CA ASP A 112 8.69 6.33 7.24
C ASP A 112 9.34 5.70 5.99
N PRO A 113 10.27 6.34 5.24
CA PRO A 113 10.97 5.68 4.13
C PRO A 113 11.82 4.47 4.55
N ILE A 114 12.46 4.53 5.73
CA ILE A 114 13.27 3.43 6.26
C ILE A 114 12.34 2.28 6.69
N SER A 115 11.29 2.59 7.44
CA SER A 115 10.26 1.60 7.81
C SER A 115 9.64 0.96 6.57
N GLY A 116 9.40 1.76 5.53
CA GLY A 116 8.94 1.31 4.21
C GLY A 116 9.91 0.33 3.54
N ALA A 117 11.22 0.58 3.59
CA ALA A 117 12.21 -0.35 3.05
C ALA A 117 12.13 -1.75 3.72
N PHE A 118 11.98 -1.79 5.05
CA PHE A 118 11.79 -3.05 5.78
C PHE A 118 10.47 -3.73 5.44
N PHE A 119 9.38 -2.97 5.31
CA PHE A 119 8.09 -3.48 4.85
C PHE A 119 8.19 -4.12 3.45
N GLY A 120 8.84 -3.42 2.52
CA GLY A 120 9.14 -3.91 1.18
C GLY A 120 9.92 -5.23 1.20
N ALA A 121 11.02 -5.26 1.95
CA ALA A 121 11.84 -6.47 2.11
C ALA A 121 11.05 -7.64 2.73
N ALA A 122 10.12 -7.37 3.65
CA ALA A 122 9.25 -8.40 4.20
C ALA A 122 8.29 -8.96 3.13
N MET A 123 7.61 -8.09 2.36
CA MET A 123 6.74 -8.52 1.25
C MET A 123 7.48 -9.30 0.16
N TRP A 124 8.74 -8.92 -0.10
CA TRP A 124 9.57 -9.61 -1.07
C TRP A 124 9.67 -11.12 -0.80
N THR A 125 9.63 -11.55 0.46
CA THR A 125 9.69 -12.98 0.80
C THR A 125 8.50 -13.77 0.24
N GLY A 126 7.29 -13.19 0.24
CA GLY A 126 6.12 -13.80 -0.39
C GLY A 126 6.24 -13.78 -1.91
N PHE A 127 6.67 -12.65 -2.48
CA PHE A 127 6.83 -12.50 -3.92
C PHE A 127 7.86 -13.46 -4.51
N VAL A 128 9.06 -13.52 -3.93
CA VAL A 128 10.17 -14.28 -4.49
C VAL A 128 9.85 -15.77 -4.56
N LEU A 129 9.03 -16.27 -3.63
CA LEU A 129 8.55 -17.65 -3.61
C LEU A 129 7.39 -17.87 -4.58
N ALA A 130 6.41 -16.96 -4.61
CA ALA A 130 5.23 -17.09 -5.47
C ALA A 130 5.57 -17.01 -6.97
N PHE A 131 6.56 -16.20 -7.34
CA PHE A 131 6.98 -15.97 -8.72
C PHE A 131 8.23 -16.77 -9.14
N TYR A 132 8.68 -17.71 -8.31
CA TYR A 132 9.74 -18.62 -8.70
C TYR A 132 9.22 -19.62 -9.73
N THR A 133 9.78 -19.58 -10.93
CA THR A 133 9.36 -20.44 -12.05
C THR A 133 10.45 -21.43 -12.49
N GLY A 134 11.51 -21.58 -11.68
CA GLY A 134 12.63 -22.49 -11.95
C GLY A 134 13.92 -21.81 -12.39
N GLN A 135 14.07 -20.51 -12.13
CA GLN A 135 15.32 -19.79 -12.40
C GLN A 135 16.51 -20.49 -11.71
N SER A 136 17.66 -20.56 -12.38
CA SER A 136 18.86 -21.21 -11.84
C SER A 136 20.13 -20.44 -12.18
N GLY A 137 21.24 -20.77 -11.51
CA GLY A 137 22.54 -20.13 -11.73
C GLY A 137 22.49 -18.61 -11.55
N LEU A 138 23.06 -17.88 -12.52
CA LEU A 138 23.08 -16.41 -12.49
C LEU A 138 21.68 -15.79 -12.58
N ALA A 139 20.76 -16.40 -13.32
CA ALA A 139 19.40 -15.89 -13.46
C ALA A 139 18.65 -15.91 -12.12
N LEU A 140 18.87 -16.93 -11.29
CA LEU A 140 18.29 -17.00 -9.94
C LEU A 140 18.82 -15.87 -9.04
N VAL A 141 20.14 -15.60 -9.10
CA VAL A 141 20.74 -14.52 -8.31
C VAL A 141 20.20 -13.17 -8.75
N LEU A 142 20.14 -12.91 -10.07
CA LEU A 142 19.56 -11.67 -10.60
C LEU A 142 18.08 -11.53 -10.26
N TYR A 143 17.30 -12.61 -10.37
CA TYR A 143 15.90 -12.65 -9.97
C TYR A 143 15.75 -12.24 -8.49
N ALA A 144 16.46 -12.90 -7.59
CA ALA A 144 16.37 -12.63 -6.16
C ALA A 144 16.78 -11.18 -5.81
N VAL A 145 17.90 -10.69 -6.35
CA VAL A 145 18.43 -9.36 -6.04
C VAL A 145 17.58 -8.25 -6.65
N LEU A 146 17.18 -8.38 -7.92
CA LEU A 146 16.42 -7.32 -8.60
C LEU A 146 14.98 -7.26 -8.09
N THR A 147 14.37 -8.40 -7.77
CA THR A 147 13.04 -8.40 -7.13
C THR A 147 13.11 -7.83 -5.71
N LEU A 148 14.17 -8.12 -4.94
CA LEU A 148 14.37 -7.51 -3.63
C LEU A 148 14.51 -5.98 -3.76
N ALA A 149 15.36 -5.53 -4.69
CA ALA A 149 15.52 -4.11 -4.97
C ALA A 149 14.20 -3.45 -5.37
N ALA A 150 13.40 -4.11 -6.20
CA ALA A 150 12.09 -3.61 -6.62
C ALA A 150 11.15 -3.38 -5.42
N HIS A 151 11.12 -4.32 -4.47
CA HIS A 151 10.27 -4.21 -3.28
C HIS A 151 10.80 -3.20 -2.26
N VAL A 152 12.11 -3.13 -2.07
CA VAL A 152 12.72 -2.11 -1.20
C VAL A 152 12.42 -0.71 -1.75
N VAL A 153 12.58 -0.52 -3.07
CA VAL A 153 12.27 0.75 -3.74
C VAL A 153 10.77 1.08 -3.65
N TYR A 154 9.89 0.10 -3.83
CA TYR A 154 8.45 0.26 -3.58
C TYR A 154 8.20 0.82 -2.18
N GLY A 155 8.79 0.16 -1.17
CA GLY A 155 8.60 0.52 0.23
C GLY A 155 9.14 1.90 0.58
N ILE A 156 10.32 2.26 0.06
CA ILE A 156 10.89 3.60 0.21
C ILE A 156 9.97 4.66 -0.41
N GLY A 157 9.48 4.42 -1.63
CA GLY A 157 8.58 5.35 -2.33
C GLY A 157 7.27 5.57 -1.56
N LEU A 158 6.67 4.47 -1.08
CA LEU A 158 5.51 4.48 -0.22
C LEU A 158 5.76 5.31 1.05
N GLY A 159 6.82 4.97 1.80
CA GLY A 159 7.17 5.65 3.04
C GLY A 159 7.52 7.13 2.85
N ALA A 160 8.13 7.51 1.72
CA ALA A 160 8.42 8.89 1.39
C ALA A 160 7.15 9.73 1.19
N VAL A 161 6.13 9.16 0.55
CA VAL A 161 4.84 9.85 0.39
C VAL A 161 4.12 9.99 1.75
N PHE A 162 4.09 8.94 2.57
CA PHE A 162 3.55 9.03 3.93
C PHE A 162 4.26 10.09 4.77
N ASN A 163 5.60 10.10 4.74
CA ASN A 163 6.39 11.12 5.44
C ASN A 163 6.06 12.53 4.97
N TYR A 164 5.91 12.72 3.66
CA TYR A 164 5.60 14.02 3.07
C TYR A 164 4.25 14.55 3.53
N PHE A 165 3.21 13.71 3.56
CA PHE A 165 1.89 14.13 4.02
C PHE A 165 1.82 14.32 5.53
N ALA A 166 2.53 13.50 6.33
CA ALA A 166 2.58 13.64 7.79
C ALA A 166 3.32 14.90 8.27
N THR A 167 4.25 15.42 7.47
CA THR A 167 5.05 16.61 7.82
C THR A 167 4.55 17.90 7.17
N ARG A 168 3.45 17.83 6.41
CA ARG A 168 2.90 18.99 5.72
C ARG A 168 2.12 19.86 6.71
N PRO A 169 2.36 21.18 6.78
CA PRO A 169 1.48 22.10 7.49
C PRO A 169 0.10 22.09 6.85
N ASP A 170 -0.97 22.10 7.66
CA ASP A 170 -2.34 22.23 7.18
C ASP A 170 -2.52 23.55 6.41
N SER A 171 -2.39 23.50 5.08
CA SER A 171 -3.06 24.36 4.08
C SER A 171 -2.23 24.48 2.78
N ILE A 172 -2.79 23.93 1.70
CA ILE A 172 -2.86 24.66 0.43
C ILE A 172 -4.32 24.62 -0.05
N VAL A 173 -5.23 25.02 0.83
CA VAL A 173 -6.54 25.63 0.52
C VAL A 173 -6.91 26.52 1.71
#